data_AF-A0AAN8IW03-F1
#
_entry.id   AF-A0AAN8IW03-F1
#
_cell.length_a   1.000
_cell.length_b   1.000
_cell.length_c   1.000
_cell.angle_alpha   90.00
_cell.angle_beta   90.00
_cell.angle_gamma   90.00
#
_symmetry.space_group_name_H-M   'P 1'
#
loop_
_entity.id
_entity.type
_entity.pdbx_description
1 polymer ?
#
loop_
_entity_poly.entity_id
_entity_poly.type
_entity_poly.pdbx_seq_one_letter_code
_entity_poly.pdbx_strand_id
1 'polypeptide(L)'
;MARITRSKVTTNGVTSPFSGANPVVNYSASEEHDYSKMSVGDLMTSIIERNKDPVIDKMLAMLGDKIPKEIAESVDKQKRMRVIVLAELDESEMTLPPSRRQRELEENVRDILDVLDVVCGSAEVFRMGRYEIKPSPG
;
A
#
# COMPACT_ATOMS: atom_id res chain seq x y z
N MET A 1 23.11 -56.13 18.21
CA MET A 1 24.52 -56.07 17.74
C MET A 1 24.75 -54.71 17.11
N ALA A 2 25.55 -53.85 17.75
CA ALA A 2 26.43 -52.81 17.20
C ALA A 2 26.76 -51.82 18.34
N ARG A 3 28.04 -51.83 18.75
CA ARG A 3 28.70 -50.90 19.69
C ARG A 3 29.23 -49.69 18.91
N ILE A 4 29.65 -48.65 19.65
CA ILE A 4 30.76 -47.67 19.43
C ILE A 4 30.23 -46.27 19.82
N THR A 5 30.37 -45.81 21.06
CA THR A 5 31.52 -45.20 21.79
C THR A 5 31.84 -43.73 21.46
N ARG A 6 31.77 -42.93 22.53
CA ARG A 6 32.08 -41.51 22.74
C ARG A 6 33.57 -41.22 22.59
N SER A 7 33.92 -40.10 21.95
CA SER A 7 35.26 -39.51 22.04
C SER A 7 35.19 -38.11 22.65
N LYS A 8 35.90 -37.94 23.78
CA LYS A 8 36.36 -36.65 24.32
C LYS A 8 37.72 -36.37 23.68
N VAL A 9 37.96 -35.14 23.25
CA VAL A 9 39.32 -34.62 23.09
C VAL A 9 39.42 -33.32 23.89
N THR A 10 40.26 -33.39 24.91
CA THR A 10 40.76 -32.28 25.72
C THR A 10 42.18 -32.00 25.25
N THR A 11 42.53 -30.75 24.92
CA THR A 11 43.92 -30.29 24.89
C THR A 11 43.99 -28.86 25.41
N ASN A 12 44.69 -28.70 26.53
CA ASN A 12 44.99 -27.43 27.18
C ASN A 12 46.21 -26.76 26.54
N GLY A 13 46.24 -25.42 26.57
CA GLY A 13 47.41 -24.66 26.98
C GLY A 13 48.36 -24.15 25.89
N VAL A 14 48.20 -22.88 25.50
CA VAL A 14 49.32 -21.96 25.28
C VAL A 14 48.99 -20.62 25.93
N THR A 15 49.77 -20.24 26.93
CA THR A 15 49.77 -18.96 27.64
C THR A 15 50.43 -17.87 26.80
N SER A 16 49.84 -16.68 26.78
CA SER A 16 50.50 -15.42 26.41
C SER A 16 49.92 -14.28 27.26
N PRO A 17 50.75 -13.39 27.85
CA PRO A 17 50.31 -12.39 28.81
C PRO A 17 49.96 -11.08 28.10
N PHE A 18 48.72 -10.60 28.25
CA PHE A 18 48.46 -9.17 28.09
C PHE A 18 47.46 -8.71 29.15
N SER A 19 48.02 -8.04 30.16
CA SER A 19 47.29 -7.26 31.15
C SER A 19 46.74 -6.02 30.45
N GLY A 20 45.42 -5.89 30.45
CA GLY A 20 44.71 -4.70 30.01
C GLY A 20 43.33 -4.75 30.61
N ALA A 21 43.10 -3.97 31.66
CA ALA A 21 41.78 -3.79 32.24
C ALA A 21 40.82 -3.29 31.15
N ASN A 22 39.85 -4.11 30.76
CA ASN A 22 38.72 -3.61 29.99
C ASN A 22 37.91 -2.72 30.92
N PRO A 23 37.69 -1.43 30.62
CA PRO A 23 36.69 -0.68 31.36
C PRO A 23 35.36 -1.40 31.17
N VAL A 24 34.67 -1.66 32.28
CA VAL A 24 33.27 -2.08 32.28
C VAL A 24 32.51 -0.96 31.58
N VAL A 25 32.30 -1.09 30.28
CA VAL A 25 31.42 -0.21 29.53
C VAL A 25 30.04 -0.51 30.07
N ASN A 26 29.56 0.37 30.93
CA ASN A 26 28.18 0.41 31.35
C ASN A 26 27.37 0.59 30.07
N TYR A 27 26.79 -0.50 29.55
CA TYR A 27 25.76 -0.43 28.53
C TYR A 27 24.61 0.32 29.20
N SER A 28 24.60 1.65 29.06
CA SER A 28 23.46 2.47 29.40
C SER A 28 22.25 1.79 28.78
N ALA A 29 21.32 1.39 29.64
CA ALA A 29 20.07 0.75 29.27
C ALA A 29 19.54 1.44 28.01
N SER A 30 19.61 0.72 26.89
CA SER A 30 18.96 1.17 25.67
C SER A 30 17.48 1.15 26.02
N GLU A 31 16.85 2.31 26.14
CA GLU A 31 15.40 2.35 26.28
C GLU A 31 14.82 1.61 25.08
N GLU A 32 14.30 0.41 25.32
CA GLU A 32 13.64 -0.40 24.32
C GLU A 32 12.33 0.31 23.99
N HIS A 33 12.41 1.30 23.09
CA HIS A 33 11.25 1.97 22.56
C HIS A 33 10.49 0.97 21.68
N ASP A 34 9.27 0.65 22.09
CA ASP A 34 8.38 -0.23 21.34
C ASP A 34 7.78 0.53 20.14
N TYR A 35 8.55 0.56 19.05
CA TYR A 35 8.17 1.21 17.81
C TYR A 35 6.95 0.55 17.11
N SER A 36 6.56 -0.67 17.52
CA SER A 36 5.46 -1.41 16.87
C SER A 36 4.08 -0.78 17.12
N LYS A 37 3.94 0.00 18.19
CA LYS A 37 2.68 0.66 18.58
C LYS A 37 2.50 2.05 17.98
N MET A 38 3.54 2.59 17.33
CA MET A 38 3.49 3.93 16.75
C MET A 38 2.72 3.90 15.43
N SER A 39 2.01 4.99 15.13
CA SER A 39 1.47 5.14 13.78
C SER A 39 2.61 5.27 12.77
N VAL A 40 2.33 5.01 11.48
CA VAL A 40 3.33 5.18 10.41
C VAL A 40 3.90 6.61 10.39
N GLY A 41 3.05 7.61 10.66
CA GLY A 41 3.47 9.01 10.73
C GLY A 41 4.40 9.28 11.91
N ASP A 42 4.04 8.80 13.10
CA ASP A 42 4.87 9.00 14.31
C ASP A 42 6.19 8.26 14.22
N LEU A 43 6.20 7.08 13.58
CA LEU A 43 7.41 6.32 13.31
C LEU A 43 8.32 7.08 12.33
N MET A 44 7.77 7.64 11.25
CA MET A 44 8.54 8.45 10.31
C MET A 44 9.15 9.69 10.97
N THR A 45 8.37 10.43 11.75
CA THR A 45 8.85 11.58 12.52
C THR A 45 9.96 11.16 13.47
N SER A 46 9.78 10.05 14.18
CA SER A 46 10.77 9.52 15.13
C SER A 46 12.08 9.13 14.46
N ILE A 47 12.04 8.59 13.24
CA ILE A 47 13.23 8.26 12.45
C ILE A 47 13.92 9.56 12.00
N ILE A 48 13.17 10.52 11.47
CA ILE A 48 13.70 11.81 11.01
C ILE A 48 14.41 12.56 12.15
N GLU A 49 13.79 12.65 13.33
CA GLU A 49 14.36 13.33 14.50
C GLU A 49 15.66 12.70 15.01
N ARG A 50 15.80 11.38 14.87
CA ARG A 50 16.97 10.63 15.33
C ARG A 50 18.06 10.52 14.26
N ASN A 51 17.70 10.71 12.99
CA ASN A 51 18.59 10.54 11.87
C ASN A 51 19.53 11.75 11.74
N LYS A 52 20.83 11.48 11.56
CA LYS A 52 21.86 12.51 11.33
C LYS A 52 22.38 12.52 9.89
N ASP A 53 21.98 11.56 9.07
CA ASP A 53 22.42 11.43 7.69
C ASP A 53 21.48 12.21 6.75
N PRO A 54 21.94 13.28 6.10
CA PRO A 54 21.10 14.08 5.20
C PRO A 54 20.64 13.32 3.95
N VAL A 55 21.34 12.25 3.55
CA VAL A 55 20.92 11.39 2.43
C VAL A 55 19.72 10.54 2.85
N ILE A 56 19.76 9.93 4.04
CA ILE A 56 18.64 9.17 4.60
C ILE A 56 17.43 10.07 4.81
N ASP A 57 17.63 11.29 5.29
CA ASP A 57 16.54 12.25 5.49
C ASP A 57 15.82 12.56 4.17
N LYS A 58 16.59 12.82 3.11
CA LYS A 58 16.05 13.01 1.77
C LYS A 58 15.34 11.77 1.23
N MET A 59 15.87 10.58 1.47
CA MET A 59 15.23 9.32 1.04
C MET A 59 13.90 9.10 1.77
N LEU A 60 13.83 9.39 3.07
CA LEU A 60 12.65 9.28 3.90
C LEU A 60 11.55 10.27 3.48
N ALA A 61 11.92 11.53 3.21
CA ALA A 61 10.99 12.51 2.66
C ALA A 61 10.39 12.04 1.32
N MET A 62 11.24 11.57 0.39
CA MET A 62 10.79 11.02 -0.89
C MET A 62 9.92 9.77 -0.74
N LEU A 63 10.20 8.93 0.26
CA LEU A 63 9.40 7.74 0.55
C LEU A 63 8.01 8.12 1.08
N GLY A 64 7.95 9.11 1.98
CA GLY A 64 6.70 9.68 2.50
C GLY A 64 5.79 10.23 1.40
N ASP A 65 6.38 10.80 0.34
CA ASP A 65 5.63 11.26 -0.82
C ASP A 65 5.22 10.14 -1.79
N LYS A 66 6.03 9.08 -1.92
CA LYS A 66 5.81 8.00 -2.88
C LYS A 66 4.73 7.02 -2.44
N ILE A 67 4.74 6.61 -1.17
CA ILE A 67 3.83 5.59 -0.66
C ILE A 67 2.36 5.99 -0.87
N PRO A 68 1.89 7.19 -0.49
CA PRO A 68 0.49 7.58 -0.71
C PRO A 68 0.11 7.62 -2.19
N LYS A 69 1.03 8.04 -3.06
CA LYS A 69 0.80 8.09 -4.51
C LYS A 69 0.65 6.68 -5.09
N GLU A 70 1.54 5.76 -4.74
CA GLU A 70 1.48 4.37 -5.21
C GLU A 70 0.20 3.66 -4.73
N ILE A 71 -0.21 3.91 -3.48
CA ILE A 71 -1.48 3.40 -2.95
C ILE A 71 -2.66 3.99 -3.73
N ALA A 72 -2.69 5.31 -3.96
CA ALA A 72 -3.76 5.97 -4.71
C ALA A 72 -3.84 5.43 -6.16
N GLU A 73 -2.70 5.31 -6.84
CA GLU A 73 -2.62 4.74 -8.19
C GLU A 73 -3.10 3.29 -8.23
N SER A 74 -2.75 2.48 -7.23
CA SER A 74 -3.22 1.11 -7.10
C SER A 74 -4.74 1.04 -6.92
N VAL A 75 -5.31 1.88 -6.05
CA VAL A 75 -6.76 1.98 -5.84
C VAL A 75 -7.47 2.41 -7.13
N ASP A 76 -6.96 3.42 -7.82
CA ASP A 76 -7.55 3.91 -9.06
C ASP A 76 -7.47 2.87 -10.19
N LYS A 77 -6.34 2.17 -10.31
CA LYS A 77 -6.17 1.06 -11.26
C LYS A 77 -7.20 -0.03 -10.98
N GLN A 78 -7.38 -0.42 -9.72
CA GLN A 78 -8.39 -1.41 -9.34
C GLN A 78 -9.81 -0.93 -9.62
N LYS A 79 -10.12 0.35 -9.38
CA LYS A 79 -11.42 0.93 -9.74
C LYS A 79 -11.66 0.84 -11.25
N ARG A 80 -10.70 1.30 -12.05
CA ARG A 80 -10.79 1.30 -13.53
C ARG A 80 -10.96 -0.09 -14.12
N MET A 81 -10.31 -1.11 -13.56
CA MET A 81 -10.47 -2.51 -14.00
C MET A 81 -11.89 -3.05 -13.81
N ARG A 82 -12.72 -2.40 -12.98
CA ARG A 82 -14.10 -2.78 -12.71
C ARG A 82 -15.12 -1.81 -13.34
N VAL A 83 -14.68 -0.94 -14.25
CA VAL A 83 -15.57 -0.01 -14.96
C VAL A 83 -16.04 -0.65 -16.26
N ILE A 84 -17.35 -0.59 -16.49
CA ILE A 84 -17.98 -0.91 -17.77
C ILE A 84 -18.50 0.38 -18.41
N VAL A 85 -18.48 0.44 -19.74
CA VAL A 85 -19.03 1.58 -20.49
C VAL A 85 -20.25 1.08 -21.25
N LEU A 86 -21.40 1.66 -20.94
CA LEU A 86 -22.64 1.46 -21.69
C LEU A 86 -22.81 2.66 -22.62
N ALA A 87 -22.77 2.39 -23.93
CA ALA A 87 -22.98 3.39 -24.97
C ALA A 87 -24.45 3.41 -25.40
N GLU A 88 -24.84 4.48 -26.10
CA GLU A 88 -26.15 4.58 -26.76
C GLU A 88 -27.36 4.52 -25.80
N LEU A 89 -27.15 4.87 -24.54
CA LEU A 89 -28.23 5.06 -23.57
C LEU A 89 -28.88 6.43 -23.75
N ASP A 90 -30.19 6.46 -23.93
CA ASP A 90 -30.97 7.69 -24.01
C ASP A 90 -30.71 8.60 -22.81
N GLU A 91 -30.53 9.89 -23.07
CA GLU A 91 -30.34 10.89 -22.02
C GLU A 91 -31.68 11.27 -21.37
N SER A 92 -31.67 11.40 -20.04
CA SER A 92 -32.81 11.96 -19.31
C SER A 92 -33.11 13.39 -19.75
N GLU A 93 -34.38 13.78 -19.68
CA GLU A 93 -34.81 15.13 -20.04
C GLU A 93 -34.04 16.20 -19.24
N MET A 94 -33.46 17.18 -19.95
CA MET A 94 -32.65 18.24 -19.32
C MET A 94 -33.45 19.17 -18.38
N THR A 95 -34.78 19.16 -18.50
CA THR A 95 -35.72 19.89 -17.64
C THR A 95 -35.80 19.29 -16.24
N LEU A 96 -35.43 18.02 -16.08
CA LEU A 96 -35.50 17.32 -14.80
C LEU A 96 -34.39 17.79 -13.83
N PRO A 97 -34.71 17.87 -12.52
CA PRO A 97 -33.70 18.11 -11.49
C PRO A 97 -32.56 17.08 -11.56
N PRO A 98 -31.30 17.47 -11.24
CA PRO A 98 -30.15 16.56 -11.30
C PRO A 98 -30.35 15.24 -10.52
N SER A 99 -31.01 15.29 -9.37
CA SER A 99 -31.30 14.09 -8.56
C SER A 99 -32.26 13.11 -9.27
N ARG A 100 -33.21 13.63 -10.05
CA ARG A 100 -34.12 12.80 -10.86
C ARG A 100 -33.40 12.18 -12.05
N ARG A 101 -32.59 12.98 -12.76
CA ARG A 101 -31.76 12.49 -13.88
C ARG A 101 -30.78 11.40 -13.45
N GLN A 102 -30.13 11.57 -12.29
CA GLN A 102 -29.22 10.56 -11.75
C GLN A 102 -29.96 9.26 -11.40
N ARG A 103 -31.13 9.37 -10.78
CA ARG A 103 -31.95 8.21 -10.44
C ARG A 103 -32.41 7.44 -11.69
N GLU A 104 -32.90 8.14 -12.72
CA GLU A 104 -33.29 7.50 -13.99
C GLU A 104 -32.12 6.79 -14.66
N LEU A 105 -30.93 7.39 -14.64
CA LEU A 105 -29.72 6.73 -15.13
C LEU A 105 -29.42 5.42 -14.39
N GLU A 106 -29.47 5.46 -13.06
CA GLU A 106 -29.22 4.27 -12.22
C GLU A 106 -30.28 3.18 -12.45
N GLU A 107 -31.54 3.57 -12.63
CA GLU A 107 -32.64 2.65 -12.99
C GLU A 107 -32.40 2.02 -14.37
N ASN A 108 -32.09 2.80 -15.41
CA ASN A 108 -31.79 2.29 -16.74
C ASN A 108 -30.60 1.33 -16.77
N VAL A 109 -29.53 1.64 -16.03
CA VAL A 109 -28.36 0.74 -15.93
C VAL A 109 -28.73 -0.55 -15.23
N ARG A 110 -29.56 -0.49 -14.18
CA ARG A 110 -30.03 -1.69 -13.47
C ARG A 110 -30.85 -2.58 -14.40
N ASP A 111 -31.79 -2.02 -15.14
CA ASP A 111 -32.64 -2.77 -16.06
C ASP A 111 -31.81 -3.51 -17.12
N ILE A 112 -30.73 -2.89 -17.62
CA ILE A 112 -29.79 -3.55 -18.54
C ILE A 112 -29.08 -4.72 -17.86
N LEU A 113 -28.57 -4.53 -16.64
CA LEU A 113 -27.88 -5.59 -15.92
C LEU A 113 -28.82 -6.76 -15.59
N ASP A 114 -30.08 -6.47 -15.29
CA ASP A 114 -31.13 -7.48 -15.08
C ASP A 114 -31.41 -8.27 -16.37
N VAL A 115 -31.49 -7.59 -17.53
CA VAL A 115 -31.65 -8.26 -18.85
C VAL A 115 -30.45 -9.15 -19.18
N LEU A 116 -29.24 -8.73 -18.81
CA LEU A 116 -28.02 -9.51 -19.00
C LEU A 116 -27.84 -10.64 -17.96
N ASP A 117 -28.76 -10.77 -16.99
CA ASP A 117 -28.69 -11.71 -15.87
C ASP A 117 -27.36 -11.58 -15.08
N VAL A 118 -26.87 -10.35 -14.91
CA VAL A 118 -25.62 -10.05 -14.21
C VAL A 118 -25.93 -9.67 -12.77
N VAL A 119 -25.58 -10.55 -11.83
CA VAL A 119 -25.67 -10.26 -10.40
C VAL A 119 -24.48 -9.39 -9.97
N CYS A 120 -24.65 -8.07 -9.99
CA CYS A 120 -23.66 -7.14 -9.45
C CYS A 120 -24.31 -5.89 -8.83
N GLY A 121 -23.57 -5.24 -7.92
CA GLY A 121 -23.93 -3.93 -7.37
C GLY A 121 -22.98 -2.87 -7.91
N SER A 122 -23.47 -1.97 -8.75
CA SER A 122 -22.69 -0.83 -9.24
C SER A 122 -22.38 0.14 -8.09
N ALA A 123 -21.11 0.36 -7.79
CA ALA A 123 -20.69 1.26 -6.71
C ALA A 123 -20.92 2.74 -7.07
N GLU A 124 -20.68 3.10 -8.33
CA GLU A 124 -20.85 4.45 -8.87
C GLU A 124 -21.40 4.33 -10.29
N VAL A 125 -22.39 5.16 -10.65
CA VAL A 125 -22.95 5.25 -12.00
C VAL A 125 -22.95 6.71 -12.39
N PHE A 126 -22.38 7.03 -13.55
CA PHE A 126 -22.33 8.41 -14.03
C PHE A 126 -22.28 8.42 -15.56
N ARG A 127 -22.77 9.52 -16.14
CA ARG A 127 -22.58 9.77 -17.58
C ARG A 127 -21.14 10.18 -17.82
N MET A 128 -20.51 9.51 -18.78
CA MET A 128 -19.28 10.07 -19.34
C MET A 128 -19.61 11.34 -20.12
N GLY A 129 -18.75 12.35 -20.06
CA GLY A 129 -18.88 13.53 -20.92
C GLY A 129 -18.87 13.17 -22.41
N ARG A 130 -19.17 14.14 -23.29
CA ARG A 130 -19.22 13.89 -24.74
C ARG A 130 -17.87 13.34 -25.24
N TYR A 131 -17.91 12.17 -25.87
CA TYR A 131 -16.79 11.64 -26.65
C TYR A 131 -17.01 11.97 -28.12
N GLU A 132 -16.07 12.69 -28.74
CA GLU A 132 -15.97 12.71 -30.20
C GLU A 132 -15.32 11.40 -30.66
N ILE A 133 -16.13 10.44 -31.08
CA ILE A 133 -15.62 9.25 -31.77
C ILE A 133 -15.18 9.70 -33.16
N LYS A 134 -13.87 9.91 -33.35
CA LYS A 134 -13.33 10.15 -34.70
C LYS A 134 -13.51 8.86 -35.51
N PRO A 135 -14.11 8.92 -36.71
CA PRO A 135 -14.26 7.73 -37.55
C PRO A 135 -12.89 7.15 -37.91
N SER A 136 -12.78 5.82 -37.85
CA SER A 136 -11.60 5.08 -38.31
C SER A 136 -11.32 5.44 -39.78
N PRO A 137 -10.05 5.68 -40.17
CA PRO A 137 -9.71 5.72 -41.58
C PRO A 137 -10.02 4.35 -42.18
N GLY A 138 -10.91 4.33 -43.17
CA GLY A 138 -11.20 3.17 -44.01
C GLY A 138 -10.20 3.00 -45.14
#